data_AF-A0A966SHG3-F1
#
_entry.id   AF-A0A966SHG3-F1
#
_cell.length_a   1.000
_cell.length_b   1.000
_cell.length_c   1.000
_cell.angle_alpha   90.00
_cell.angle_beta   90.00
_cell.angle_gamma   90.00
#
_symmetry.space_group_name_H-M   'P 1'
#
loop_
_entity.id
_entity.type
_entity.pdbx_description
1 polymer ?
#
loop_
_entity_poly.entity_id
_entity_poly.type
_entity_poly.pdbx_seq_one_letter_code
_entity_poly.pdbx_strand_id
1 'polypeptide(L)'
;IGLWEVIKNYGKFRRVFHELLDLAEERRPALLVCVDFSGFNRRFAQAVRKRAARSGGKWRPRIVQYVSPQVWASRPGRAKKMAAAYDLLLTIFPFEKAWYAQRAPGLKVEFVGHPMFDRFRKYSFAPQHYQLPAWARAKNPDAPLVVLPTRPRGAPTRSASASSR
;
A
#
# COMPACT_ATOMS: atom_id res chain seq x y z
N ILE A 1 14.28 12.29 -18.85
CA ILE A 1 12.81 12.07 -18.86
C ILE A 1 12.15 13.40 -19.22
N GLY A 2 11.61 13.52 -20.43
CA GLY A 2 11.04 14.78 -20.90
C GLY A 2 9.71 15.11 -20.22
N LEU A 3 9.50 16.37 -19.87
CA LEU A 3 8.26 16.87 -19.26
C LEU A 3 7.01 16.50 -20.09
N TRP A 4 7.15 16.50 -21.42
CA TRP A 4 6.12 16.12 -22.38
C TRP A 4 5.67 14.66 -22.29
N GLU A 5 6.59 13.75 -21.99
CA GLU A 5 6.31 12.31 -21.88
C GLU A 5 5.60 11.99 -20.55
N VAL A 6 5.90 12.74 -19.49
CA VAL A 6 5.21 12.66 -18.19
C VAL A 6 3.76 13.16 -18.31
N ILE A 7 3.52 14.24 -19.06
CA ILE A 7 2.17 14.79 -19.28
C ILE A 7 1.31 13.83 -20.10
N LYS A 8 1.84 13.23 -21.18
CA LYS A 8 1.10 12.22 -21.97
C LYS A 8 0.72 10.98 -21.15
N ASN A 9 1.62 10.54 -20.26
CA ASN A 9 1.33 9.40 -19.39
C ASN A 9 0.39 9.74 -18.21
N TYR A 10 0.28 11.02 -17.84
CA TYR A 10 -0.61 11.46 -16.76
C TYR A 10 -2.09 11.09 -16.98
N GLY A 11 -2.58 11.16 -18.23
CA GLY A 11 -3.94 10.76 -18.58
C GLY A 11 -4.20 9.28 -18.30
N LYS A 12 -3.24 8.41 -18.64
CA LYS A 12 -3.31 6.97 -18.36
C LYS A 12 -3.29 6.69 -16.86
N PHE A 13 -2.42 7.37 -16.11
CA PHE A 13 -2.38 7.26 -14.64
C PHE A 13 -3.68 7.69 -13.98
N ARG A 14 -4.31 8.78 -14.47
CA ARG A 14 -5.64 9.19 -14.00
C ARG A 14 -6.68 8.12 -14.29
N ARG A 15 -6.66 7.50 -15.47
CA ARG A 15 -7.64 6.47 -15.83
C ARG A 15 -7.56 5.27 -14.87
N VAL A 16 -6.35 4.71 -14.72
CA VAL A 16 -6.08 3.60 -13.79
C VAL A 16 -6.45 3.97 -12.35
N PHE A 17 -6.20 5.21 -11.93
CA PHE A 17 -6.60 5.67 -10.60
C PHE A 17 -8.11 5.59 -10.37
N HIS A 18 -8.91 6.04 -11.34
CA HIS A 18 -10.38 6.02 -11.23
C HIS A 18 -10.91 4.59 -11.36
N GLU A 19 -10.40 3.80 -12.31
CA GLU A 19 -10.76 2.37 -12.45
C GLU A 19 -10.53 1.59 -11.14
N LEU A 20 -9.37 1.78 -10.49
CA LEU A 20 -9.08 1.16 -9.19
C LEU A 20 -10.00 1.65 -8.07
N LEU A 21 -10.41 2.91 -8.12
CA LEU A 21 -11.27 3.51 -7.09
C LEU A 21 -12.70 3.01 -7.24
N ASP A 22 -13.19 2.89 -8.48
CA ASP A 22 -14.48 2.29 -8.83
C ASP A 22 -14.52 0.82 -8.42
N LEU A 23 -13.46 0.06 -8.76
CA LEU A 23 -13.34 -1.35 -8.36
C LEU A 23 -13.32 -1.52 -6.84
N ALA A 24 -12.65 -0.62 -6.10
CA ALA A 24 -12.63 -0.67 -4.65
C ALA A 24 -14.02 -0.37 -4.04
N GLU A 25 -14.77 0.55 -4.62
CA GLU A 25 -16.13 0.87 -4.17
C GLU A 25 -17.15 -0.21 -4.52
N GLU A 26 -16.99 -0.87 -5.67
CA GLU A 26 -17.80 -2.01 -6.09
C GLU A 26 -17.56 -3.21 -5.16
N ARG A 27 -16.28 -3.59 -4.97
CA ARG A 27 -15.91 -4.76 -4.17
C ARG A 27 -16.00 -4.54 -2.67
N ARG A 28 -15.99 -3.29 -2.21
CA ARG A 28 -16.02 -2.89 -0.80
C ARG A 28 -15.10 -3.73 0.11
N PRO A 29 -13.81 -3.88 -0.22
CA PRO A 29 -12.91 -4.73 0.55
C PRO A 29 -12.83 -4.24 2.01
N ALA A 30 -12.74 -5.18 2.94
CA ALA A 30 -12.51 -4.85 4.35
C ALA A 30 -11.09 -4.31 4.60
N LEU A 31 -10.13 -4.70 3.75
CA LEU A 31 -8.71 -4.36 3.86
C LEU A 31 -8.12 -3.96 2.51
N LEU A 32 -7.44 -2.81 2.49
CA LEU A 32 -6.63 -2.30 1.39
C LEU A 32 -5.16 -2.31 1.80
N VAL A 33 -4.32 -3.01 1.03
CA VAL A 33 -2.87 -3.03 1.24
C VAL A 33 -2.19 -2.28 0.11
N CYS A 34 -1.66 -1.10 0.44
CA CYS A 34 -0.91 -0.25 -0.45
C CYS A 34 0.58 -0.62 -0.40
N VAL A 35 1.21 -0.88 -1.55
CA VAL A 35 2.63 -1.28 -1.62
C VAL A 35 3.42 -0.29 -2.48
N ASP A 36 4.66 0.02 -2.08
CA ASP A 36 5.69 0.81 -2.78
C ASP A 36 5.37 2.28 -3.09
N PHE A 37 4.36 2.57 -3.93
CA PHE A 37 4.21 3.86 -4.59
C PHE A 37 3.47 4.90 -3.72
N SER A 38 4.16 5.33 -2.66
CA SER A 38 3.65 6.19 -1.58
C SER A 38 2.88 7.44 -2.02
N GLY A 39 3.29 8.10 -3.10
CA GLY A 39 2.63 9.30 -3.62
C GLY A 39 1.24 9.01 -4.18
N PHE A 40 1.13 7.94 -4.97
CA PHE A 40 -0.14 7.45 -5.53
C PHE A 40 -1.01 6.86 -4.43
N ASN A 41 -0.47 5.94 -3.64
CA ASN A 41 -1.19 5.22 -2.59
C ASN A 41 -1.83 6.17 -1.58
N ARG A 42 -1.15 7.25 -1.20
CA ARG A 42 -1.72 8.24 -0.28
C ARG A 42 -2.89 8.98 -0.90
N ARG A 43 -2.81 9.35 -2.18
CA ARG A 43 -3.92 9.98 -2.90
C ARG A 43 -5.09 9.00 -3.06
N PHE A 44 -4.79 7.74 -3.34
CA PHE A 44 -5.77 6.67 -3.48
C PHE A 44 -6.49 6.43 -2.15
N ALA A 45 -5.75 6.24 -1.06
CA ALA A 45 -6.29 6.08 0.28
C ALA A 45 -7.20 7.25 0.68
N GLN A 46 -6.77 8.49 0.43
CA GLN A 46 -7.62 9.67 0.68
C GLN A 46 -8.90 9.67 -0.15
N ALA A 47 -8.84 9.25 -1.42
CA ALA A 47 -10.02 9.15 -2.27
C ALA A 47 -10.98 8.04 -1.79
N VAL A 48 -10.43 6.89 -1.40
CA VAL A 48 -11.20 5.80 -0.78
C VAL A 48 -11.90 6.29 0.49
N ARG A 49 -11.20 6.99 1.39
CA ARG A 49 -11.82 7.56 2.61
C ARG A 49 -13.00 8.47 2.29
N LYS A 50 -12.88 9.31 1.25
CA LYS A 50 -13.97 10.19 0.81
C LYS A 50 -15.16 9.40 0.26
N ARG A 51 -14.93 8.35 -0.54
CA ARG A 51 -16.02 7.48 -1.05
C ARG A 51 -16.69 6.69 0.06
N ALA A 52 -15.90 6.07 0.93
CA ALA A 52 -16.35 5.38 2.13
C ALA A 52 -17.24 6.28 3.01
N ALA A 53 -16.83 7.54 3.25
CA ALA A 53 -17.64 8.49 4.00
C ALA A 53 -18.99 8.81 3.33
N ARG A 54 -19.04 8.90 1.99
CA ARG A 54 -20.28 9.12 1.23
C ARG A 54 -21.20 7.90 1.19
N SER A 55 -20.68 6.71 1.46
CA SER A 55 -21.47 5.46 1.46
C SER A 55 -22.45 5.34 2.65
N GLY A 56 -22.51 6.33 3.54
CA GLY A 56 -23.39 6.31 4.72
C GLY A 56 -23.01 5.23 5.73
N GLY A 57 -21.73 4.85 5.80
CA GLY A 57 -21.21 3.81 6.69
C GLY A 57 -21.24 2.39 6.13
N LYS A 58 -21.78 2.18 4.91
CA LYS A 58 -21.85 0.85 4.27
C LYS A 58 -20.49 0.26 3.92
N TRP A 59 -19.46 1.08 3.78
CA TRP A 59 -18.11 0.64 3.50
C TRP A 59 -17.10 1.45 4.31
N ARG A 60 -16.27 0.78 5.11
CA ARG A 60 -15.22 1.40 5.93
C ARG A 60 -13.96 0.53 5.92
N PRO A 61 -13.17 0.57 4.83
CA PRO A 61 -11.99 -0.26 4.69
C PRO A 61 -10.91 0.14 5.70
N ARG A 62 -10.15 -0.85 6.18
CA ARG A 62 -8.85 -0.62 6.78
C ARG A 62 -7.82 -0.40 5.67
N ILE A 63 -6.98 0.60 5.80
CA ILE A 63 -5.98 0.95 4.78
C ILE A 63 -4.60 0.86 5.40
N VAL A 64 -3.79 -0.05 4.88
CA VAL A 64 -2.44 -0.36 5.35
C VAL A 64 -1.44 0.03 4.28
N GLN A 65 -0.39 0.73 4.64
CA GLN A 65 0.75 0.93 3.76
C GLN A 65 1.86 -0.04 4.15
N TYR A 66 2.21 -0.94 3.23
CA TYR A 66 3.36 -1.83 3.34
C TYR A 66 4.59 -1.17 2.73
N VAL A 67 5.71 -1.28 3.44
CA VAL A 67 6.95 -0.53 3.21
C VAL A 67 6.73 0.97 3.41
N SER A 68 7.33 1.48 4.48
CA SER A 68 7.32 2.89 4.80
C SER A 68 7.99 3.71 3.70
N PRO A 69 7.35 4.79 3.22
CA PRO A 69 8.03 5.78 2.40
C PRO A 69 9.17 6.39 3.23
N GLN A 70 10.35 6.57 2.64
CA GLN A 70 11.50 7.23 3.28
C GLN A 70 11.30 8.76 3.39
N VAL A 71 10.16 9.20 3.93
CA VAL A 71 9.86 10.61 4.20
C VAL A 71 10.74 11.17 5.30
N TRP A 72 11.31 10.31 6.16
CA TRP A 72 12.32 10.70 7.13
C TRP A 72 13.61 11.21 6.47
N ALA A 73 13.96 10.68 5.30
CA ALA A 73 15.17 11.09 4.57
C ALA A 73 14.99 12.37 3.76
N SER A 74 13.75 12.75 3.43
CA SER A 74 13.50 13.78 2.40
C SER A 74 12.46 14.82 2.77
N ARG A 75 11.35 14.43 3.42
CA ARG A 75 10.13 15.25 3.54
C ARG A 75 9.40 14.95 4.86
N PRO A 76 9.99 15.27 6.03
CA PRO A 76 9.46 14.85 7.34
C PRO A 76 8.02 15.33 7.60
N GLY A 77 7.64 16.50 7.08
CA GLY A 77 6.27 17.05 7.19
C GLY A 77 5.19 16.18 6.53
N ARG A 78 5.54 15.16 5.74
CA ARG A 78 4.59 14.19 5.19
C ARG A 78 4.11 13.13 6.19
N ALA A 79 4.79 12.96 7.33
CA ALA A 79 4.39 11.97 8.34
C ALA A 79 2.94 12.21 8.83
N LYS A 80 2.58 13.47 9.14
CA LYS A 80 1.20 13.83 9.54
C LYS A 80 0.17 13.52 8.46
N LYS A 81 0.52 13.71 7.18
CA LYS A 81 -0.36 13.40 6.04
C LYS A 81 -0.57 11.89 5.87
N MET A 82 0.35 11.06 6.35
CA MET A 82 0.19 9.60 6.35
C MET A 82 -0.78 9.14 7.44
N ALA A 83 -0.75 9.76 8.63
CA ALA A 83 -1.69 9.46 9.70
C ALA A 83 -3.16 9.68 9.29
N ALA A 84 -3.43 10.68 8.44
CA ALA A 84 -4.77 10.92 7.92
C ALA A 84 -5.20 9.92 6.82
N ALA A 85 -4.26 9.19 6.22
CA ALA A 85 -4.52 8.32 5.08
C ALA A 85 -4.63 6.84 5.50
N TYR A 86 -3.80 6.40 6.43
CA TYR A 86 -3.58 4.98 6.75
C TYR A 86 -3.97 4.65 8.18
N ASP A 87 -4.55 3.46 8.40
CA ASP A 87 -4.77 2.90 9.74
C ASP A 87 -3.50 2.29 10.33
N LEU A 88 -2.61 1.77 9.47
CA LEU A 88 -1.39 1.08 9.86
C LEU A 88 -0.29 1.28 8.81
N LEU A 89 0.92 1.54 9.28
CA LEU A 89 2.14 1.57 8.48
C LEU A 89 3.04 0.40 8.87
N LEU A 90 3.43 -0.41 7.90
CA LEU A 90 4.37 -1.50 8.08
C LEU A 90 5.76 -1.06 7.62
N THR A 91 6.71 -1.02 8.54
CA THR A 91 8.06 -0.48 8.33
C THR A 91 9.10 -1.59 8.22
N ILE A 92 10.14 -1.34 7.44
CA ILE A 92 11.22 -2.30 7.20
C ILE A 92 12.52 -1.90 7.89
N PHE A 93 12.58 -0.71 8.48
CA PHE A 93 13.68 -0.30 9.34
C PHE A 93 13.19 -0.15 10.79
N PRO A 94 13.97 -0.60 11.78
CA PRO A 94 13.55 -0.66 13.19
C PRO A 94 13.36 0.74 13.81
N PHE A 95 14.14 1.74 13.38
CA PHE A 95 14.04 3.10 13.92
C PHE A 95 12.77 3.85 13.48
N GLU A 96 12.11 3.41 12.40
CA GLU A 96 10.99 4.14 11.81
C GLU A 96 9.81 4.23 12.78
N LYS A 97 9.56 3.19 13.59
CA LYS A 97 8.49 3.19 14.59
C LYS A 97 8.64 4.36 15.58
N ALA A 98 9.83 4.52 16.17
CA ALA A 98 10.13 5.62 17.08
C ALA A 98 10.08 6.98 16.37
N TRP A 99 10.60 7.05 15.14
CA TRP A 99 10.59 8.28 14.36
C TRP A 99 9.17 8.79 14.05
N TYR A 100 8.26 7.87 13.70
CA TYR A 100 6.86 8.19 13.45
C TYR A 100 6.09 8.51 14.73
N ALA A 101 6.36 7.83 15.85
CA ALA A 101 5.71 8.13 17.13
C ALA A 101 5.85 9.61 17.54
N GLN A 102 7.03 10.20 17.30
CA GLN A 102 7.30 11.61 17.58
C GLN A 102 6.60 12.60 16.63
N ARG A 103 6.30 12.20 15.38
CA ARG A 103 5.88 13.11 14.30
C ARG A 103 4.43 12.92 13.85
N ALA A 104 3.90 11.74 14.09
CA ALA A 104 2.57 11.29 13.72
C ALA A 104 2.05 10.32 14.79
N PRO A 105 1.87 10.78 16.05
CA PRO A 105 1.50 9.91 17.17
C PRO A 105 0.18 9.15 16.97
N GLY A 106 -0.71 9.65 16.11
CA GLY A 106 -1.96 8.98 15.75
C GLY A 106 -1.82 7.87 14.68
N LEU A 107 -0.66 7.69 14.07
CA LEU A 107 -0.42 6.65 13.08
C LEU A 107 0.11 5.39 13.78
N LYS A 108 -0.59 4.26 13.64
CA LYS A 108 -0.06 2.98 14.10
C LYS A 108 1.07 2.53 13.18
N VAL A 109 2.20 2.16 13.75
CA VAL A 109 3.40 1.78 13.02
C VAL A 109 3.97 0.50 13.59
N GLU A 110 4.18 -0.50 12.74
CA GLU A 110 4.76 -1.78 13.13
C GLU A 110 5.95 -2.13 12.24
N PHE A 111 7.07 -2.50 12.87
CA PHE A 111 8.25 -3.01 12.19
C PHE A 111 8.06 -4.48 11.86
N VAL A 112 8.19 -4.83 10.58
CA VAL A 112 7.88 -6.19 10.07
C VAL A 112 9.10 -6.97 9.61
N GLY A 113 10.30 -6.39 9.77
CA GLY A 113 11.52 -6.93 9.17
C GLY A 113 11.72 -6.46 7.73
N HIS A 114 12.93 -6.69 7.20
CA HIS A 114 13.26 -6.33 5.83
C HIS A 114 13.05 -7.53 4.91
N PRO A 115 12.31 -7.40 3.79
CA PRO A 115 12.06 -8.51 2.84
C PRO A 115 13.31 -9.18 2.25
N MET A 116 14.48 -8.54 2.39
CA MET A 116 15.75 -9.11 1.94
C MET A 116 16.29 -10.10 2.95
N PHE A 117 16.18 -9.82 4.26
CA PHE A 117 16.68 -10.72 5.30
C PHE A 117 15.94 -12.06 5.32
N ASP A 118 14.65 -12.07 4.97
CA ASP A 118 13.89 -13.32 4.82
C ASP A 118 14.43 -14.22 3.69
N ARG A 119 15.00 -13.62 2.63
CA ARG A 119 15.67 -14.37 1.55
C ARG A 119 17.07 -14.85 1.93
N PHE A 120 17.69 -14.22 2.93
CA PHE A 120 19.01 -14.55 3.45
C PHE A 120 18.96 -15.26 4.80
N ARG A 121 17.84 -15.92 5.17
CA ARG A 121 17.61 -16.66 6.42
C ARG A 121 18.61 -17.81 6.70
N LYS A 122 19.67 -17.95 5.89
CA LYS A 122 20.89 -18.69 6.21
C LYS A 122 21.80 -17.95 7.21
N TYR A 123 21.54 -16.67 7.52
CA TYR A 123 22.26 -15.92 8.55
C TYR A 123 21.29 -15.49 9.66
N SER A 124 21.50 -16.03 10.85
CA SER A 124 20.61 -15.91 12.00
C SER A 124 20.48 -14.47 12.50
N PHE A 125 19.37 -13.81 12.21
CA PHE A 125 18.87 -12.68 12.98
C PHE A 125 17.65 -13.14 13.76
N ALA A 126 17.75 -13.13 15.10
CA ALA A 126 16.63 -13.48 15.97
C ALA A 126 15.49 -12.46 15.76
N PRO A 127 14.25 -12.90 15.45
CA PRO A 127 13.12 -11.99 15.33
C PRO A 127 12.75 -11.46 16.71
N GLN A 128 12.80 -10.15 16.92
CA GLN A 128 12.14 -9.52 18.07
C GLN A 128 10.62 -9.69 17.90
N HIS A 129 9.94 -10.15 18.95
CA HIS A 129 8.53 -10.55 18.96
C HIS A 129 7.61 -9.58 18.17
N TYR A 130 7.06 -10.08 17.05
CA TYR A 130 6.15 -9.34 16.19
C TYR A 130 4.71 -9.48 16.69
N GLN A 131 4.05 -8.36 17.02
CA GLN A 131 2.63 -8.35 17.39
C GLN A 131 1.83 -7.48 16.43
N LEU A 132 1.21 -8.11 15.43
CA LEU A 132 0.14 -7.47 14.66
C LEU A 132 -1.02 -7.09 15.59
N PRO A 133 -1.71 -5.96 15.35
CA PRO A 133 -2.94 -5.65 16.09
C PRO A 133 -3.99 -6.73 15.83
N ALA A 134 -4.86 -6.99 16.81
CA ALA A 134 -5.81 -8.12 16.79
C ALA A 134 -6.64 -8.21 15.49
N TRP A 135 -7.07 -7.06 14.96
CA TRP A 135 -7.86 -6.98 13.72
C TRP A 135 -7.09 -7.40 12.46
N ALA A 136 -5.74 -7.32 12.46
CA ALA A 136 -4.91 -7.75 11.33
C ALA A 136 -4.62 -9.26 11.34
N ARG A 137 -5.02 -9.99 12.40
CA ARG A 137 -4.84 -11.44 12.55
C ARG A 137 -6.06 -12.24 12.06
N ALA A 138 -7.19 -11.59 11.78
CA ALA A 138 -8.42 -12.26 11.38
C ALA A 138 -8.29 -12.83 9.96
N LYS A 139 -8.44 -14.16 9.82
CA LYS A 139 -8.50 -14.86 8.53
C LYS A 139 -9.92 -14.74 7.94
N ASN A 140 -10.12 -13.64 7.20
CA ASN A 140 -10.94 -13.35 6.00
C ASN A 140 -12.38 -13.89 5.82
N PRO A 141 -13.28 -13.07 5.21
CA PRO A 141 -14.25 -13.62 4.24
C PRO A 141 -14.10 -13.13 2.77
N ASP A 142 -13.66 -11.90 2.50
CA ASP A 142 -13.53 -11.37 1.12
C ASP A 142 -12.13 -10.77 0.90
N ALA A 143 -11.33 -11.42 0.06
CA ALA A 143 -9.87 -11.23 -0.09
C ALA A 143 -9.37 -9.76 -0.09
N PRO A 144 -8.22 -9.48 0.54
CA PRO A 144 -7.66 -8.12 0.59
C PRO A 144 -7.37 -7.61 -0.83
N LEU A 145 -7.84 -6.41 -1.14
CA LEU A 145 -7.47 -5.75 -2.40
C LEU A 145 -6.07 -5.15 -2.22
N VAL A 146 -5.10 -5.79 -2.86
CA VAL A 146 -3.71 -5.33 -2.91
C VAL A 146 -3.58 -4.32 -4.03
N VAL A 147 -3.25 -3.09 -3.67
CA VAL A 147 -2.99 -2.02 -4.65
C VAL A 147 -1.51 -2.04 -4.98
N LEU A 148 -1.19 -2.76 -6.07
CA LEU A 148 0.09 -2.68 -6.75
C LEU A 148 -0.08 -1.78 -7.97
N PRO A 149 0.37 -0.53 -7.97
CA PRO A 149 0.50 0.22 -9.20
C PRO A 149 1.65 -0.39 -10.00
N THR A 150 1.36 -1.47 -10.74
CA THR A 150 2.32 -2.03 -11.68
C THR A 150 2.57 -1.00 -12.78
N ARG A 151 3.83 -0.87 -13.20
CA ARG A 151 4.18 -0.28 -14.50
C ARG A 151 3.29 -0.94 -15.57
N PRO A 152 2.63 -0.19 -16.48
CA PRO A 152 1.83 -0.82 -17.52
C PRO A 152 2.76 -1.70 -18.35
N ARG A 153 2.62 -3.03 -18.26
CA ARG A 153 3.19 -3.93 -19.25
C ARG A 153 2.29 -3.86 -20.48
N GLY A 154 2.91 -3.76 -21.65
CA GLY A 154 2.23 -3.88 -22.94
C GLY A 154 1.43 -5.18 -23.04
N ALA A 155 0.46 -5.17 -23.95
CA ALA A 155 -0.57 -6.16 -24.20
C ALA A 155 -0.11 -7.65 -24.19
N PRO A 156 -1.04 -8.59 -23.92
CA PRO A 156 -0.74 -10.02 -23.92
C PRO A 156 -0.43 -10.53 -25.34
N THR A 157 0.72 -11.17 -25.51
CA THR A 157 0.93 -12.10 -26.63
C THR A 157 0.11 -13.37 -26.36
N ARG A 158 -0.71 -13.73 -27.36
CA ARG A 158 -1.56 -14.93 -27.41
C ARG A 158 -0.76 -16.19 -27.09
N SER A 159 -1.43 -17.10 -26.37
CA SER A 159 -1.07 -18.51 -26.20
C SER A 159 -0.83 -19.22 -27.53
N ALA A 160 0.14 -20.13 -27.55
CA ALA A 160 0.05 -21.34 -28.34
C ALA A 160 0.25 -22.53 -27.39
N SER A 161 -0.75 -23.41 -27.37
CA SER A 161 -0.85 -24.66 -26.63
C SER A 161 0.11 -25.73 -27.18
N ALA A 162 0.40 -26.68 -26.30
CA ALA A 162 1.06 -27.97 -26.50
C ALA A 162 0.81 -28.66 -27.84
N SER A 163 1.82 -29.40 -28.33
CA SER A 163 1.62 -30.77 -28.79
C SER A 163 2.94 -31.56 -28.78
N SER A 164 2.79 -32.82 -28.38
CA SER A 164 3.74 -33.94 -28.37
C SER A 164 4.48 -34.20 -29.68
N ARG A 165 5.75 -34.56 -29.62
CA ARG A 165 6.31 -35.89 -29.96
C ARG A 165 7.80 -35.94 -29.63
#